data_AF-A0A7C4M6H7-F1
#
_entry.id   AF-A0A7C4M6H7-F1
#
_cell.length_a   1.000
_cell.length_b   1.000
_cell.length_c   1.000
_cell.angle_alpha   90.00
_cell.angle_beta   90.00
_cell.angle_gamma   90.00
#
_symmetry.space_group_name_H-M   'P 1'
#
loop_
_entity.id
_entity.type
_entity.pdbx_description
1 polymer ?
#
loop_
_entity_poly.entity_id
_entity_poly.type
_entity_poly.pdbx_seq_one_letter_code
_entity_poly.pdbx_strand_id
1 'polypeptide(L)'
;MPKLKSKNAAVKQVTKIATILKENLDSKLGEWNEAVVGKGELRDVLGRHGERLKDVFTLALKKFNVSHFLDAEGEIEVKVEDYDKPLLKIKRLKKWR
;
A
#
# COMPACT_ATOMS: atom_id res chain seq x y z
N MET A 1 -2.17 20.98 -2.05
CA MET A 1 -1.34 19.90 -1.48
C MET A 1 -2.11 19.21 -0.36
N PRO A 2 -2.22 17.87 -0.36
CA PRO A 2 -2.81 17.14 0.77
C PRO A 2 -2.02 17.41 2.06
N LYS A 3 -2.69 17.68 3.17
CA LYS A 3 -2.05 17.94 4.47
C LYS A 3 -2.22 16.74 5.40
N LEU A 4 -1.18 15.91 5.52
CA LEU A 4 -1.09 14.89 6.56
C LEU A 4 -0.66 15.54 7.88
N LYS A 5 -1.64 15.70 8.79
CA LYS A 5 -1.49 16.45 10.06
C LYS A 5 -0.90 15.62 11.21
N SER A 6 -0.94 14.29 11.16
CA SER A 6 -0.48 13.44 12.26
C SER A 6 -0.01 12.05 11.80
N LYS A 7 0.80 11.40 12.63
CA LYS A 7 1.26 10.01 12.42
C LYS A 7 0.08 9.03 12.35
N ASN A 8 -0.94 9.22 13.19
CA ASN A 8 -2.16 8.39 13.15
C ASN A 8 -2.92 8.51 11.82
N ALA A 9 -2.96 9.70 11.22
CA ALA A 9 -3.54 9.86 9.90
C ALA A 9 -2.71 9.13 8.82
N ALA A 10 -1.38 9.14 8.93
CA ALA A 10 -0.51 8.38 8.02
C ALA A 10 -0.74 6.88 8.15
N VAL A 11 -0.81 6.35 9.38
CA VAL A 11 -1.11 4.94 9.64
C VAL A 11 -2.43 4.53 9.00
N LYS A 12 -3.51 5.29 9.25
CA LYS A 12 -4.82 5.00 8.63
C LYS A 12 -4.76 4.96 7.08
N GLN A 13 -3.97 5.85 6.48
CA GLN A 13 -3.81 5.89 5.02
C GLN A 13 -3.04 4.68 4.49
N VAL A 14 -1.90 4.33 5.09
CA VAL A 14 -1.10 3.19 4.62
C VAL A 14 -1.82 1.87 4.85
N THR A 15 -2.54 1.71 5.97
CA THR A 15 -3.36 0.53 6.25
C THR A 15 -4.50 0.39 5.23
N LYS A 16 -5.22 1.48 4.92
CA LYS A 16 -6.25 1.47 3.88
C LYS A 16 -5.67 1.06 2.52
N ILE A 17 -4.47 1.55 2.19
CA ILE A 17 -3.82 1.23 0.92
C ILE A 17 -3.35 -0.21 0.86
N ALA A 18 -2.86 -0.78 1.96
CA ALA A 18 -2.58 -2.21 2.04
C ALA A 18 -3.86 -3.04 1.74
N THR A 19 -5.01 -2.70 2.34
CA THR A 19 -6.27 -3.38 2.03
C THR A 19 -6.65 -3.31 0.54
N ILE A 20 -6.52 -2.13 -0.08
CA ILE A 20 -6.78 -1.97 -1.52
C ILE A 20 -5.82 -2.81 -2.37
N LEU A 21 -4.54 -2.88 -1.99
CA LEU A 21 -3.54 -3.68 -2.70
C LEU A 21 -3.84 -5.17 -2.58
N LYS A 22 -4.24 -5.65 -1.40
CA LYS A 22 -4.69 -7.03 -1.16
C LYS A 22 -5.84 -7.37 -2.11
N GLU A 23 -6.93 -6.59 -2.09
CA GLU A 23 -8.11 -6.84 -2.94
C GLU A 23 -7.75 -6.87 -4.43
N ASN A 24 -6.89 -5.96 -4.87
CA ASN A 24 -6.44 -5.94 -6.26
C ASN A 24 -5.57 -7.15 -6.63
N LEU A 25 -4.68 -7.60 -5.73
CA LEU A 25 -3.85 -8.79 -5.97
C LEU A 25 -4.68 -10.07 -5.96
N ASP A 26 -5.61 -10.22 -5.01
CA ASP A 26 -6.53 -11.35 -4.96
C ASP A 26 -7.40 -11.42 -6.23
N SER A 27 -7.86 -10.27 -6.73
CA SER A 27 -8.64 -10.21 -7.98
C SER A 27 -7.81 -10.51 -9.24
N LYS A 28 -6.53 -10.14 -9.29
CA LYS A 28 -5.68 -10.33 -10.48
C LYS A 28 -5.00 -11.69 -10.54
N LEU A 29 -4.51 -12.16 -9.39
CA LEU A 29 -3.62 -13.32 -9.29
C LEU A 29 -4.33 -14.53 -8.69
N GLY A 30 -5.48 -14.35 -8.03
CA GLY A 30 -6.15 -15.42 -7.29
C GLY A 30 -5.33 -15.83 -6.08
N GLU A 31 -4.51 -16.87 -6.23
CA GLU A 31 -3.59 -17.34 -5.19
C GLU A 31 -2.18 -16.75 -5.38
N TRP A 32 -1.72 -16.01 -4.39
CA TRP A 32 -0.37 -15.43 -4.37
C TRP A 32 0.20 -15.44 -2.95
N ASN A 33 1.52 -15.61 -2.84
CA ASN A 33 2.24 -15.57 -1.56
C ASN A 33 3.07 -14.27 -1.44
N GLU A 34 3.67 -13.83 -2.53
CA GLU A 34 4.42 -12.58 -2.63
C GLU A 34 4.10 -11.89 -3.95
N ALA A 35 4.08 -10.56 -3.94
CA ALA A 35 3.90 -9.73 -5.13
C ALA A 35 4.77 -8.49 -5.02
N VAL A 36 5.16 -7.93 -6.17
CA VAL A 36 5.89 -6.67 -6.23
C VAL A 36 5.07 -5.67 -7.03
N VAL A 37 4.72 -4.55 -6.40
CA VAL A 37 3.91 -3.50 -7.02
C VAL A 37 4.77 -2.27 -7.24
N GLY A 38 4.99 -1.93 -8.50
CA GLY A 38 5.75 -0.76 -8.91
C GLY A 38 4.88 0.50 -9.09
N LYS A 39 5.55 1.61 -9.41
CA LYS A 39 4.92 2.95 -9.62
C LYS A 39 3.77 2.98 -10.63
N GLY A 40 3.87 2.21 -11.72
CA GLY A 40 2.85 2.12 -12.77
C GLY A 40 1.58 1.47 -12.23
N GLU A 41 1.74 0.27 -11.68
CA GLU A 41 0.62 -0.47 -11.10
C GLU A 41 0.00 0.24 -9.90
N LEU A 42 0.80 0.88 -9.03
CA LEU A 42 0.28 1.75 -7.96
C LEU A 42 -0.59 2.89 -8.49
N ARG A 43 -0.23 3.47 -9.64
CA ARG A 43 -1.04 4.52 -10.27
C ARG A 43 -2.38 3.95 -10.73
N ASP A 44 -2.37 2.77 -11.34
CA ASP A 44 -3.57 2.15 -11.88
C ASP A 44 -4.51 1.70 -10.75
N VAL A 45 -3.96 1.08 -9.71
CA VAL A 45 -4.72 0.63 -8.53
C VAL A 45 -5.26 1.83 -7.77
N LEU A 46 -4.40 2.73 -7.30
CA LEU A 46 -4.84 3.85 -6.47
C LEU A 46 -5.65 4.89 -7.26
N GLY A 47 -5.41 5.02 -8.56
CA GLY A 47 -6.15 5.93 -9.44
C GLY A 47 -7.63 5.60 -9.51
N ARG A 48 -8.01 4.31 -9.43
CA ARG A 48 -9.41 3.87 -9.35
C ARG A 48 -10.11 4.31 -8.06
N HIS A 49 -9.35 4.59 -7.00
CA HIS A 49 -9.86 4.99 -5.68
C HIS A 49 -9.67 6.49 -5.38
N GLY A 50 -9.21 7.27 -6.36
CA GLY A 50 -9.15 8.73 -6.31
C GLY A 50 -7.82 9.31 -6.82
N GLU A 51 -7.90 10.38 -7.60
CA GLU A 51 -6.75 10.97 -8.32
C GLU A 51 -5.56 11.34 -7.41
N ARG A 52 -5.81 11.72 -6.16
CA ARG A 52 -4.78 12.19 -5.21
C ARG A 52 -4.33 11.15 -4.19
N LEU A 53 -4.88 9.93 -4.23
CA LEU A 53 -4.59 8.92 -3.21
C LEU A 53 -3.10 8.51 -3.22
N LYS A 54 -2.52 8.42 -4.41
CA LYS A 54 -1.08 8.17 -4.62
C LYS A 54 -0.19 9.26 -4.01
N ASP A 55 -0.58 10.53 -4.15
CA ASP A 55 0.19 11.65 -3.60
C ASP A 55 0.12 11.66 -2.08
N VAL A 56 -1.06 11.40 -1.52
CA VAL A 56 -1.25 11.24 -0.07
C VAL A 56 -0.42 10.08 0.47
N PHE A 57 -0.39 8.95 -0.24
CA PHE A 57 0.39 7.77 0.12
C PHE A 57 1.88 8.05 0.12
N THR A 58 2.39 8.59 -0.99
CA THR A 58 3.82 8.93 -1.13
C THR A 58 4.25 9.93 -0.05
N LEU A 59 3.37 10.90 0.25
CA LEU A 59 3.59 11.84 1.35
C LEU A 59 3.59 11.14 2.72
N ALA A 60 2.71 10.18 2.97
CA ALA A 60 2.67 9.41 4.20
C ALA A 60 3.96 8.59 4.39
N LEU A 61 4.41 7.90 3.34
CA LEU A 61 5.64 7.12 3.37
C LEU A 61 6.87 7.99 3.66
N LYS A 62 7.06 9.07 2.88
CA LYS A 62 8.23 9.94 3.00
C LYS A 62 8.25 10.75 4.29
N LYS A 63 7.11 11.38 4.65
CA LYS A 63 7.05 12.28 5.81
C LYS A 63 7.23 11.55 7.14
N PHE A 64 6.76 10.30 7.23
CA PHE A 64 6.80 9.52 8.47
C PHE A 64 7.77 8.34 8.42
N ASN A 65 8.58 8.25 7.35
CA ASN A 65 9.56 7.19 7.12
C ASN A 65 8.97 5.78 7.32
N VAL A 66 7.81 5.54 6.70
CA VAL A 66 7.09 4.26 6.82
C VAL A 66 7.71 3.24 5.88
N SER A 67 8.49 2.31 6.43
CA SER A 67 9.14 1.24 5.66
C SER A 67 8.33 -0.05 5.59
N HIS A 68 7.51 -0.32 6.60
CA HIS A 68 6.69 -1.52 6.71
C HIS A 68 5.32 -1.18 7.29
N PHE A 69 4.28 -1.80 6.76
CA PHE A 69 2.93 -1.67 7.26
C PHE A 69 2.07 -2.88 6.90
N LEU A 70 1.00 -3.08 7.67
CA LEU A 70 0.04 -4.15 7.47
C LEU A 70 -1.28 -3.58 6.94
N ASP A 71 -2.09 -4.44 6.33
CA ASP A 71 -3.50 -4.16 6.13
C ASP A 71 -4.28 -4.20 7.44
N ALA A 72 -5.55 -3.80 7.38
CA ALA A 72 -6.40 -3.69 8.57
C ALA A 72 -6.60 -5.04 9.29
N GLU A 73 -6.57 -6.14 8.55
CA GLU A 73 -6.79 -7.50 9.07
C GLU A 73 -5.48 -8.21 9.45
N GLY A 74 -4.32 -7.61 9.14
CA GLY A 74 -3.01 -8.21 9.36
C GLY A 74 -2.75 -9.46 8.52
N GLU A 75 -3.38 -9.56 7.36
CA GLU A 75 -3.25 -10.67 6.43
C GLU A 75 -2.13 -10.48 5.42
N ILE A 76 -1.77 -9.24 5.13
CA ILE A 76 -0.66 -8.91 4.26
C ILE A 76 0.31 -7.94 4.93
N GLU A 77 1.59 -8.12 4.62
CA GLU A 77 2.66 -7.20 4.96
C GLU A 77 3.13 -6.49 3.70
N VAL A 78 3.24 -5.16 3.78
CA VAL A 78 3.77 -4.32 2.72
C VAL A 78 5.07 -3.70 3.19
N LYS A 79 6.13 -3.96 2.44
CA LYS A 79 7.46 -3.39 2.61
C LYS A 79 7.75 -2.40 1.49
N VAL A 80 8.25 -1.22 1.84
CA VAL A 80 8.68 -0.20 0.88
C VAL A 80 10.16 -0.40 0.60
N GLU A 81 10.50 -0.75 -0.64
CA GLU A 81 11.89 -0.94 -1.09
C GLU A 81 12.51 0.36 -1.62
N ASP A 82 11.71 1.22 -2.24
CA ASP A 82 12.14 2.53 -2.74
C ASP A 82 11.04 3.56 -2.48
N TYR A 83 11.39 4.70 -1.88
CA TYR A 83 10.44 5.79 -1.56
C TYR A 83 10.26 6.81 -2.70
N ASP A 84 11.26 6.97 -3.57
CA ASP A 84 11.26 7.93 -4.67
C ASP A 84 10.56 7.37 -5.91
N LYS A 85 10.78 6.08 -6.17
CA LYS A 85 10.03 5.29 -7.14
C LYS A 85 9.29 4.19 -6.37
N PRO A 86 8.13 4.49 -5.76
CA PRO A 86 7.45 3.59 -4.83
C PRO A 86 7.38 2.18 -5.40
N LEU A 87 8.21 1.31 -4.82
CA LEU A 87 8.31 -0.10 -5.10
C LEU A 87 7.94 -0.82 -3.81
N LEU A 88 6.82 -1.54 -3.87
CA LEU A 88 6.28 -2.22 -2.72
C LEU A 88 6.46 -3.72 -2.90
N LYS A 89 7.11 -4.36 -1.93
CA LYS A 89 7.08 -5.81 -1.81
C LYS A 89 5.94 -6.17 -0.86
N ILE A 90 5.01 -6.97 -1.33
CA ILE A 90 3.83 -7.39 -0.59
C ILE A 90 3.93 -8.88 -0.33
N LYS A 91 3.74 -9.28 0.92
CA LYS A 91 3.78 -10.67 1.35
C LYS A 91 2.49 -11.02 2.06
N ARG A 92 1.91 -12.17 1.71
CA ARG A 92 0.74 -12.71 2.39
C ARG A 92 1.19 -13.47 3.65
N LEU A 93 0.60 -13.12 4.79
CA LEU A 93 0.93 -13.68 6.10
C LEU A 93 0.03 -14.86 6.48
N LYS A 94 -1.23 -14.85 6.04
CA LYS A 94 -2.18 -15.97 6.23
C LYS A 94 -2.53 -16.61 4.88
N LYS A 95 -2.22 -17.89 4.74
CA LYS A 95 -2.81 -18.74 3.69
C LYS A 95 -4.31 -18.89 3.96
N TRP A 96 -5.14 -18.83 2.92
CA TRP A 96 -6.52 -19.30 3.00
C TRP A 96 -6.51 -20.73 3.55
N ARG A 97 -7.31 -20.94 4.60
CA ARG A 97 -7.68 -22.27 5.10
C ARG A 97 -8.95 -22.71 4.40
#